data_AF-A0A2T5AHT1-F1
#
_entry.id   AF-A0A2T5AHT1-F1
#
_cell.length_a   1.000
_cell.length_b   1.000
_cell.length_c   1.000
_cell.angle_alpha   90.00
_cell.angle_beta   90.00
_cell.angle_gamma   90.00
#
_symmetry.space_group_name_H-M   'P 1'
#
loop_
_entity.id
_entity.type
_entity.pdbx_description
1 polymer ?
#
loop_
_entity_poly.entity_id
_entity_poly.type
_entity_poly.pdbx_seq_one_letter_code
_entity_poly.pdbx_strand_id
1 'polypeptide(L)'
;MRARKKNEWLTHEYFRTYRIANIVDAIMRNPFAYLHHLEGLTVNNGIYEFLPPWQKESALHKFIRFIADEVLMNDTDGPTRVPFGPDYLRPKWILPVDAAMLKYGIINEPLFFIPEEFDRTEAPDGEDEPPHTNDPHHVVNACYNYLLDLRWTQVYEDLMSRITDEVFYVMFLNRRALANLNEFLARYVGEVSRDFFDTDEAPLADLFAVDGELKRVRPPMWARRAVFYRDRGRCTACGADLSGLIDTLSVGNYDHMMPLARGGLNDVTNLQLLCENCNLKKSDRVVAPSNRYRRWY
;
A
#
# COMPACT_ATOMS: atom_id res chain seq x y z
N MET A 1 -8.18 28.93 -19.59
CA MET A 1 -8.92 27.90 -18.82
C MET A 1 -8.06 27.48 -17.63
N ARG A 2 -8.47 27.79 -16.40
CA ARG A 2 -7.81 27.26 -15.20
C ARG A 2 -8.12 25.76 -15.14
N ALA A 3 -7.08 24.93 -15.16
CA ALA A 3 -7.23 23.50 -14.88
C ALA A 3 -8.01 23.35 -13.57
N ARG A 4 -9.15 22.68 -13.64
CA ARG A 4 -9.94 22.28 -12.47
C ARG A 4 -8.96 21.54 -11.56
N LYS A 5 -8.60 22.09 -10.40
CA LYS A 5 -7.83 21.36 -9.39
C LYS A 5 -8.58 20.04 -9.19
N LYS A 6 -7.98 18.90 -9.55
CA LYS A 6 -8.49 17.58 -9.16
C LYS A 6 -8.78 17.67 -7.66
N ASN A 7 -9.99 17.31 -7.27
CA ASN A 7 -10.52 17.53 -5.93
C ASN A 7 -9.49 17.04 -4.90
N GLU A 8 -8.91 17.95 -4.11
CA GLU A 8 -7.83 17.64 -3.13
C GLU A 8 -8.34 16.83 -1.91
N TRP A 9 -9.59 16.35 -1.97
CA TRP A 9 -10.30 15.70 -0.89
C TRP A 9 -10.48 14.21 -1.16
N LEU A 10 -10.07 13.40 -0.17
CA LEU A 10 -10.31 11.96 -0.13
C LEU A 10 -11.57 11.69 0.68
N THR A 11 -12.65 11.25 0.02
CA THR A 11 -13.84 10.72 0.69
C THR A 11 -13.58 9.28 1.08
N HIS A 12 -13.83 8.90 2.34
CA HIS A 12 -13.66 7.53 2.79
C HIS A 12 -14.95 6.71 2.63
N GLU A 13 -14.86 5.55 1.98
CA GLU A 13 -15.89 4.51 1.91
C GLU A 13 -15.61 3.32 2.83
N TYR A 14 -14.37 3.22 3.33
CA TYR A 14 -13.96 2.17 4.27
C TYR A 14 -14.20 0.74 3.73
N PHE A 15 -14.12 0.53 2.41
CA PHE A 15 -14.31 -0.80 1.84
C PHE A 15 -13.13 -1.69 2.23
N ARG A 16 -13.32 -2.52 3.26
CA ARG A 16 -12.29 -3.42 3.80
C ARG A 16 -10.97 -2.73 4.20
N THR A 17 -10.95 -1.41 4.30
CA THR A 17 -9.76 -0.59 4.58
C THR A 17 -9.02 -1.08 5.83
N TYR A 18 -9.75 -1.39 6.91
CA TYR A 18 -9.14 -1.93 8.14
C TYR A 18 -8.65 -3.38 8.01
N ARG A 19 -9.32 -4.21 7.19
CA ARG A 19 -8.86 -5.59 6.91
C ARG A 19 -7.55 -5.54 6.14
N ILE A 20 -7.48 -4.73 5.09
CA ILE A 20 -6.26 -4.53 4.30
C ILE A 20 -5.16 -3.94 5.18
N ALA A 21 -5.44 -2.88 5.95
CA ALA A 21 -4.47 -2.29 6.87
C ALA A 21 -3.90 -3.29 7.89
N ASN A 22 -4.73 -4.21 8.39
CA ASN A 22 -4.30 -5.25 9.31
C ASN A 22 -3.38 -6.28 8.63
N ILE A 23 -3.70 -6.69 7.40
CA ILE A 23 -2.84 -7.58 6.61
C ILE A 23 -1.50 -6.90 6.33
N VAL A 24 -1.53 -5.63 5.89
CA VAL A 24 -0.32 -4.83 5.64
C VAL A 24 0.54 -4.73 6.90
N ASP A 25 -0.02 -4.39 8.06
CA ASP A 25 0.73 -4.32 9.33
C ASP A 25 1.29 -5.70 9.76
N ALA A 26 0.54 -6.78 9.55
CA ALA A 26 0.99 -8.14 9.86
C ALA A 26 2.21 -8.54 9.01
N ILE A 27 2.16 -8.25 7.70
CA ILE A 27 3.26 -8.53 6.78
C ILE A 27 4.47 -7.65 7.13
N MET A 28 4.29 -6.35 7.38
CA MET A 28 5.39 -5.46 7.79
C MET A 28 6.10 -5.95 9.05
N ARG A 29 5.37 -6.52 10.02
CA ARG A 29 5.96 -7.04 11.27
C ARG A 29 6.73 -8.35 11.08
N ASN A 30 6.32 -9.17 10.13
CA ASN A 30 6.95 -10.47 9.90
C ASN A 30 6.99 -10.81 8.40
N PRO A 31 7.75 -10.07 7.59
CA PRO A 31 7.68 -10.18 6.13
C PRO A 31 8.12 -11.57 5.64
N PHE A 32 9.01 -12.24 6.37
CA PHE A 32 9.52 -13.56 5.99
C PHE A 32 8.48 -14.69 6.06
N ALA A 33 7.46 -14.54 6.90
CA ALA A 33 6.34 -15.49 6.91
C ALA A 33 5.42 -15.36 5.69
N TYR A 34 5.61 -14.32 4.88
CA TYR A 34 4.78 -13.98 3.73
C TYR A 34 5.62 -13.80 2.45
N LEU A 35 6.80 -14.43 2.35
CA LEU A 35 7.71 -14.25 1.20
C LEU A 35 7.03 -14.51 -0.15
N HIS A 36 6.21 -15.57 -0.25
CA HIS A 36 5.47 -15.88 -1.47
C HIS A 36 4.57 -14.73 -1.93
N HIS A 37 3.97 -14.04 -0.97
CA HIS A 37 3.15 -12.87 -1.24
C HIS A 37 3.99 -11.68 -1.72
N LEU A 38 5.29 -11.61 -1.39
CA LEU A 38 6.18 -10.47 -1.64
C LEU A 38 7.11 -10.64 -2.86
N GLU A 39 7.10 -11.79 -3.54
CA GLU A 39 8.01 -12.08 -4.65
C GLU A 39 7.97 -10.98 -5.73
N GLY A 40 6.79 -10.49 -6.12
CA GLY A 40 6.64 -9.41 -7.10
C GLY A 40 7.22 -8.05 -6.66
N LEU A 41 7.40 -7.82 -5.36
CA LEU A 41 7.98 -6.59 -4.82
C LEU A 41 9.50 -6.69 -4.62
N THR A 42 10.03 -7.90 -4.56
CA THR A 42 11.43 -8.17 -4.16
C THR A 42 12.27 -8.86 -5.23
N VAL A 43 11.64 -9.41 -6.27
CA VAL A 43 12.29 -10.08 -7.41
C VAL A 43 12.29 -9.14 -8.63
N ASN A 44 13.20 -9.37 -9.59
CA ASN A 44 13.28 -8.63 -10.87
C ASN A 44 13.40 -7.11 -10.71
N ASN A 45 14.36 -6.63 -9.90
CA ASN A 45 14.63 -5.20 -9.75
C ASN A 45 13.48 -4.35 -9.16
N GLY A 46 12.42 -4.95 -8.60
CA GLY A 46 11.28 -4.22 -8.01
C GLY A 46 11.65 -3.21 -6.92
N ILE A 47 12.77 -3.44 -6.21
CA ILE A 47 13.32 -2.49 -5.23
C ILE A 47 13.69 -1.13 -5.86
N TYR A 48 13.98 -1.08 -7.16
CA TYR A 48 14.39 0.13 -7.86
C TYR A 48 13.31 1.20 -7.89
N GLU A 49 12.03 0.79 -7.88
CA GLU A 49 10.92 1.72 -7.80
C GLU A 49 10.92 2.51 -6.48
N PHE A 50 11.54 2.01 -5.42
CA PHE A 50 11.57 2.65 -4.11
C PHE A 50 12.75 3.64 -3.96
N LEU A 51 13.78 3.55 -4.80
CA LEU A 51 15.02 4.30 -4.68
C LEU A 51 14.88 5.81 -4.95
N PRO A 52 14.10 6.26 -5.95
CA PRO A 52 13.96 7.68 -6.23
C PRO A 52 13.50 8.46 -4.98
N PRO A 53 14.16 9.59 -4.64
CA PRO A 53 13.91 10.28 -3.40
C PRO A 53 12.59 11.08 -3.45
N TRP A 54 11.88 11.12 -2.33
CA TRP A 54 10.70 11.97 -2.11
C TRP A 54 9.60 11.78 -3.16
N GLN A 55 9.27 10.52 -3.43
CA GLN A 55 8.11 10.18 -4.25
C GLN A 55 6.81 10.51 -3.49
N LYS A 56 5.80 11.04 -4.19
CA LYS A 56 4.47 11.27 -3.59
C LYS A 56 3.73 9.97 -3.34
N GLU A 57 3.86 9.05 -4.29
CA GLU A 57 3.55 7.64 -4.06
C GLU A 57 4.68 7.04 -3.24
N SER A 58 4.53 7.16 -1.91
CA SER A 58 5.56 6.75 -0.96
C SER A 58 5.75 5.23 -0.94
N ALA A 59 6.80 4.76 -0.28
CA ALA A 59 7.01 3.33 -0.02
C ALA A 59 5.76 2.62 0.55
N LEU A 60 5.05 3.26 1.48
CA LEU A 60 3.79 2.73 2.03
C LEU A 60 2.67 2.61 0.99
N HIS A 61 2.54 3.55 0.03
CA HIS A 61 1.50 3.46 -1.01
C HIS A 61 1.75 2.23 -1.89
N LYS A 62 2.99 2.07 -2.39
CA LYS A 62 3.38 0.95 -3.24
C LYS A 62 3.16 -0.38 -2.54
N PHE A 63 3.56 -0.47 -1.27
CA PHE A 63 3.40 -1.68 -0.48
C PHE A 63 1.92 -2.00 -0.20
N ILE A 64 1.11 -1.00 0.16
CA ILE A 64 -0.34 -1.18 0.31
C ILE A 64 -0.97 -1.64 -0.98
N ARG A 65 -0.64 -0.99 -2.11
CA ARG A 65 -1.22 -1.28 -3.42
C ARG A 65 -0.97 -2.73 -3.79
N PHE A 66 0.26 -3.20 -3.62
CA PHE A 66 0.65 -4.57 -3.90
C PHE A 66 -0.14 -5.59 -3.05
N ILE A 67 -0.25 -5.38 -1.74
CA ILE A 67 -1.03 -6.26 -0.85
C ILE A 67 -2.53 -6.17 -1.13
N ALA A 68 -3.07 -4.99 -1.41
CA ALA A 68 -4.49 -4.80 -1.70
C ALA A 68 -4.89 -5.50 -3.01
N ASP A 69 -4.03 -5.44 -4.02
CA ASP A 69 -4.21 -6.12 -5.30
C ASP A 69 -4.25 -7.64 -5.07
N GLU A 70 -3.31 -8.19 -4.32
CA GLU A 70 -3.31 -9.60 -3.97
C GLU A 70 -4.56 -10.03 -3.16
N VAL A 71 -4.97 -9.22 -2.19
CA VAL A 71 -6.17 -9.49 -1.38
C VAL A 71 -7.44 -9.50 -2.23
N LEU A 72 -7.53 -8.66 -3.27
CA LEU A 72 -8.67 -8.64 -4.18
C LEU A 72 -8.62 -9.81 -5.18
N MET A 73 -7.43 -10.12 -5.69
CA MET A 73 -7.24 -11.16 -6.72
C MET A 73 -7.39 -12.57 -6.19
N ASN A 74 -7.03 -12.81 -4.92
CA ASN A 74 -7.21 -14.11 -4.26
C ASN A 74 -8.62 -14.29 -3.65
N ASP A 75 -9.52 -13.31 -3.78
CA ASP A 75 -10.87 -13.39 -3.23
C ASP A 75 -11.85 -14.07 -4.21
N THR A 76 -11.38 -15.12 -4.89
CA THR A 76 -12.11 -15.87 -5.95
C THR A 76 -12.67 -17.21 -5.50
N ASP A 77 -12.09 -17.82 -4.47
CA ASP A 77 -12.26 -19.27 -4.22
C ASP A 77 -13.38 -19.62 -3.21
N GLY A 78 -14.32 -18.68 -2.97
CA GLY A 78 -15.48 -18.88 -2.09
C GLY A 78 -15.11 -18.92 -0.59
N PRO A 79 -15.58 -17.96 0.22
CA PRO A 79 -17.00 -17.73 0.53
C PRO A 79 -17.45 -16.26 0.41
N THR A 80 -16.80 -15.47 -0.45
CA THR A 80 -16.93 -14.00 -0.51
C THR A 80 -17.69 -13.48 -1.72
N ARG A 81 -18.63 -14.26 -2.28
CA ARG A 81 -19.61 -13.74 -3.25
C ARG A 81 -20.51 -12.68 -2.58
N VAL A 82 -20.77 -11.56 -3.28
CA VAL A 82 -21.62 -10.47 -2.78
C VAL A 82 -22.98 -10.54 -3.50
N PRO A 83 -24.12 -10.61 -2.77
CA PRO A 83 -25.43 -10.62 -3.41
C PRO A 83 -25.73 -9.23 -3.99
N PHE A 84 -26.28 -9.21 -5.20
CA PHE A 84 -26.63 -8.00 -5.93
C PHE A 84 -28.04 -8.09 -6.51
N GLY A 85 -28.79 -6.99 -6.39
CA GLY A 85 -30.15 -6.86 -6.92
C GLY A 85 -31.24 -6.90 -5.84
N PRO A 86 -32.51 -6.65 -6.25
CA PRO A 86 -33.64 -6.56 -5.33
C PRO A 86 -34.23 -7.93 -4.94
N ASP A 87 -33.92 -8.99 -5.68
CA ASP A 87 -34.40 -10.34 -5.37
C ASP A 87 -33.54 -10.99 -4.29
N TYR A 88 -34.04 -10.98 -3.06
CA TYR A 88 -33.35 -11.59 -1.92
C TYR A 88 -33.47 -13.12 -1.89
N LEU A 89 -34.39 -13.72 -2.64
CA LEU A 89 -34.61 -15.17 -2.69
C LEU A 89 -33.69 -15.83 -3.72
N ARG A 90 -33.42 -15.13 -4.83
CA ARG A 90 -32.50 -15.57 -5.89
C ARG A 90 -31.58 -14.42 -6.29
N PRO A 91 -30.64 -14.01 -5.40
CA PRO A 91 -29.75 -12.91 -5.70
C PRO A 91 -28.78 -13.31 -6.80
N LYS A 92 -28.49 -12.37 -7.71
CA LYS A 92 -27.31 -12.49 -8.57
C LYS A 92 -26.08 -12.26 -7.72
N TRP A 93 -24.99 -12.94 -8.04
CA TRP A 93 -23.75 -12.84 -7.27
C TRP A 93 -22.70 -12.09 -8.06
N ILE A 94 -21.97 -11.20 -7.38
CA ILE A 94 -20.85 -10.44 -7.96
C ILE A 94 -19.60 -10.67 -7.12
N LEU A 95 -18.44 -10.35 -7.70
CA LEU A 95 -17.18 -10.42 -6.99
C LEU A 95 -16.99 -9.23 -6.02
N PRO A 96 -16.21 -9.40 -4.95
CA PRO A 96 -15.84 -8.32 -4.04
C PRO A 96 -15.22 -7.11 -4.72
N VAL A 97 -14.50 -7.31 -5.82
CA VAL A 97 -13.90 -6.21 -6.60
C VAL A 97 -14.99 -5.32 -7.22
N ASP A 98 -16.03 -5.88 -7.84
CA ASP A 98 -17.18 -5.14 -8.36
C ASP A 98 -17.94 -4.43 -7.25
N ALA A 99 -18.14 -5.10 -6.11
CA ALA A 99 -18.76 -4.48 -4.94
C ALA A 99 -17.95 -3.28 -4.43
N ALA A 100 -16.62 -3.37 -4.47
CA ALA A 100 -15.73 -2.25 -4.13
C ALA A 100 -15.89 -1.10 -5.12
N MET A 101 -15.82 -1.39 -6.42
CA MET A 101 -15.94 -0.38 -7.48
C MET A 101 -17.29 0.36 -7.43
N LEU A 102 -18.38 -0.37 -7.18
CA LEU A 102 -19.71 0.22 -6.95
C LEU A 102 -19.73 1.13 -5.73
N LYS A 103 -19.16 0.66 -4.60
CA LYS A 103 -19.14 1.43 -3.36
C LYS A 103 -18.33 2.72 -3.49
N TYR A 104 -17.20 2.67 -4.20
CA TYR A 104 -16.40 3.84 -4.51
C TYR A 104 -16.99 4.75 -5.59
N GLY A 105 -18.11 4.35 -6.21
CA GLY A 105 -18.76 5.10 -7.29
C GLY A 105 -17.92 5.16 -8.57
N ILE A 106 -17.07 4.17 -8.80
CA ILE A 106 -16.21 4.05 -9.99
C ILE A 106 -17.02 3.48 -11.16
N ILE A 107 -17.89 2.51 -10.84
CA ILE A 107 -18.86 1.93 -11.77
C ILE A 107 -20.28 2.13 -11.23
N ASN A 108 -21.27 2.14 -12.12
CA ASN A 108 -22.68 2.28 -11.76
C ASN A 108 -23.42 0.94 -11.72
N GLU A 109 -22.87 -0.09 -12.36
CA GLU A 109 -23.41 -1.44 -12.43
C GLU A 109 -22.26 -2.46 -12.39
N PRO A 110 -22.49 -3.69 -11.88
CA PRO A 110 -21.49 -4.74 -11.91
C PRO A 110 -20.99 -5.01 -13.33
N LEU A 111 -19.69 -5.18 -13.49
CA LEU A 111 -19.09 -5.55 -14.77
C LEU A 111 -19.13 -7.07 -14.97
N PHE A 112 -19.20 -7.82 -13.87
CA PHE A 112 -19.24 -9.27 -13.88
C PHE A 112 -20.27 -9.83 -12.89
N PHE A 113 -21.06 -10.78 -13.39
CA PHE A 113 -21.90 -11.64 -12.57
C PHE A 113 -21.30 -13.04 -12.54
N ILE A 114 -21.17 -13.59 -11.34
CA ILE A 114 -20.69 -14.95 -11.13
C ILE A 114 -21.69 -15.92 -11.80
N PRO A 115 -21.24 -16.80 -12.70
CA PRO A 115 -22.10 -17.82 -13.31
C PRO A 115 -22.77 -18.69 -12.25
N GLU A 116 -24.02 -19.09 -12.48
CA GLU A 116 -24.71 -20.05 -11.62
C GLU A 116 -24.06 -21.43 -11.77
N GLU A 117 -23.85 -22.14 -10.65
CA GLU A 117 -23.50 -23.55 -10.68
C GLU A 117 -24.68 -24.31 -11.31
N PHE A 118 -24.45 -24.94 -12.46
CA PHE A 118 -25.49 -25.74 -13.10
C PHE A 118 -25.86 -26.90 -12.19
N ASP A 119 -27.09 -26.88 -11.64
CA ASP A 119 -27.62 -28.04 -10.92
C ASP A 119 -27.95 -29.13 -11.96
N ARG A 120 -27.17 -30.22 -11.95
CA ARG A 120 -27.35 -31.35 -12.87
C ARG A 120 -28.73 -32.02 -12.72
N THR A 121 -29.51 -31.68 -11.70
CA THR A 121 -30.82 -32.29 -11.44
C THR A 121 -31.98 -31.71 -12.25
N GLU A 122 -31.80 -30.59 -12.97
CA GLU A 122 -32.85 -29.94 -13.77
C GLU A 122 -32.66 -30.01 -15.30
N ALA A 123 -31.71 -30.81 -15.81
CA ALA A 123 -31.55 -30.98 -17.25
C ALA A 123 -32.76 -31.73 -17.85
N PRO A 124 -33.52 -31.15 -18.81
CA PRO A 124 -34.55 -31.89 -19.53
C PRO A 124 -33.90 -33.01 -20.33
N ASP A 125 -34.44 -34.22 -20.24
CA ASP A 125 -34.00 -35.35 -21.05
C ASP A 125 -34.04 -34.98 -22.54
N GLY A 126 -32.88 -34.74 -23.17
CA GLY A 126 -32.73 -34.84 -24.62
C GLY A 126 -32.28 -33.60 -25.42
N GLU A 127 -31.64 -32.59 -24.84
CA GLU A 127 -30.92 -31.57 -25.63
C GLU A 127 -29.40 -31.75 -25.53
N ASP A 128 -28.71 -31.59 -26.67
CA ASP A 128 -27.26 -31.76 -26.82
C ASP A 128 -26.50 -30.98 -25.72
N GLU A 129 -25.67 -31.68 -24.96
CA GLU A 129 -24.85 -31.08 -23.89
C GLU A 129 -24.07 -29.86 -24.42
N PRO A 130 -24.27 -28.64 -23.87
CA PRO A 130 -23.43 -27.51 -24.26
C PRO A 130 -21.95 -27.83 -23.97
N PRO A 131 -21.01 -27.36 -24.79
CA PRO A 131 -19.61 -27.85 -24.81
C PRO A 131 -18.79 -27.61 -23.52
N HIS A 132 -19.37 -27.02 -22.48
CA HIS A 132 -18.72 -26.67 -21.21
C HIS A 132 -19.27 -27.42 -19.97
N THR A 133 -20.16 -28.40 -20.15
CA THR A 133 -20.92 -29.08 -19.06
C THR A 133 -20.12 -29.94 -18.08
N ASN A 134 -18.83 -30.20 -18.32
CA ASN A 134 -18.03 -31.13 -17.51
C ASN A 134 -16.78 -30.51 -16.85
N ASP A 135 -16.58 -29.19 -16.90
CA ASP A 135 -15.48 -28.57 -16.12
C ASP A 135 -15.93 -28.23 -14.69
N PRO A 136 -15.46 -28.98 -13.67
CA PRO A 136 -15.78 -28.67 -12.27
C PRO A 136 -15.22 -27.31 -11.82
N HIS A 137 -14.34 -26.68 -12.61
CA HIS A 137 -13.75 -25.37 -12.31
C HIS A 137 -14.33 -24.24 -13.16
N HIS A 138 -15.42 -24.43 -13.90
CA HIS A 138 -15.91 -23.39 -14.82
C HIS A 138 -16.20 -22.04 -14.15
N VAL A 139 -16.78 -22.01 -12.94
CA VAL A 139 -17.03 -20.78 -12.17
C VAL A 139 -15.71 -20.13 -11.76
N VAL A 140 -14.78 -20.92 -11.21
CA VAL A 140 -13.46 -20.45 -10.77
C VAL A 140 -12.68 -19.88 -11.94
N ASN A 141 -12.67 -20.59 -13.09
CA ASN A 141 -12.03 -20.15 -14.33
C ASN A 141 -12.66 -18.86 -14.87
N ALA A 142 -13.99 -18.74 -14.82
CA ALA A 142 -14.67 -17.51 -15.24
C ALA A 142 -14.30 -16.31 -14.36
N CYS A 143 -14.30 -16.49 -13.03
CA CYS A 143 -13.87 -15.45 -12.07
C CYS A 143 -12.41 -15.07 -12.28
N TYR A 144 -11.52 -16.06 -12.45
CA TYR A 144 -10.10 -15.86 -12.67
C TYR A 144 -9.82 -15.08 -13.97
N ASN A 145 -10.44 -15.50 -15.08
CA ASN A 145 -10.28 -14.82 -16.37
C ASN A 145 -10.77 -13.37 -16.30
N TYR A 146 -11.93 -13.12 -15.68
CA TYR A 146 -12.44 -11.78 -15.49
C TYR A 146 -11.47 -10.89 -14.70
N LEU A 147 -10.91 -11.40 -13.60
CA LEU A 147 -9.97 -10.63 -12.77
C LEU A 147 -8.65 -10.35 -13.48
N LEU A 148 -8.14 -11.32 -14.24
CA LEU A 148 -6.96 -11.13 -15.06
C LEU A 148 -7.16 -9.98 -16.06
N ASP A 149 -8.30 -9.95 -16.75
CA ASP A 149 -8.62 -8.89 -17.70
C ASP A 149 -8.86 -7.55 -16.99
N LEU A 150 -9.57 -7.57 -15.86
CA LEU A 150 -9.91 -6.38 -15.07
C LEU A 150 -8.66 -5.64 -14.60
N ARG A 151 -7.60 -6.37 -14.19
CA ARG A 151 -6.37 -5.79 -13.64
C ARG A 151 -5.68 -4.80 -14.60
N TRP A 152 -5.90 -4.93 -15.91
CA TRP A 152 -5.32 -4.05 -16.93
C TRP A 152 -6.22 -2.86 -17.32
N THR A 153 -7.35 -2.67 -16.64
CA THR A 153 -8.32 -1.61 -16.96
C THR A 153 -8.08 -0.34 -16.13
N GLN A 154 -8.46 0.82 -16.70
CA GLN A 154 -8.43 2.10 -15.97
C GLN A 154 -9.34 2.08 -14.72
N VAL A 155 -10.45 1.33 -14.78
CA VAL A 155 -11.41 1.22 -13.69
C VAL A 155 -10.76 0.54 -12.47
N TYR A 156 -9.97 -0.51 -12.71
CA TYR A 156 -9.21 -1.17 -11.64
C TYR A 156 -8.10 -0.28 -11.11
N GLU A 157 -7.40 0.47 -11.96
CA GLU A 157 -6.41 1.45 -11.52
C GLU A 157 -7.00 2.52 -10.60
N ASP A 158 -8.17 3.05 -10.96
CA ASP A 158 -8.90 3.99 -10.12
C ASP A 158 -9.29 3.36 -8.78
N LEU A 159 -9.74 2.10 -8.77
CA LEU A 159 -10.05 1.37 -7.54
C LEU A 159 -8.83 1.23 -6.63
N MET A 160 -7.71 0.79 -7.20
CA MET A 160 -6.47 0.59 -6.47
C MET A 160 -5.95 1.90 -5.88
N SER A 161 -6.03 3.00 -6.64
CA SER A 161 -5.70 4.34 -6.12
C SER A 161 -6.57 4.72 -4.92
N ARG A 162 -7.89 4.49 -4.99
CA ARG A 162 -8.83 4.82 -3.91
C ARG A 162 -8.59 4.00 -2.65
N ILE A 163 -8.41 2.68 -2.78
CA ILE A 163 -8.11 1.79 -1.65
C ILE A 163 -6.76 2.17 -1.03
N THR A 164 -5.75 2.43 -1.87
CA THR A 164 -4.40 2.76 -1.40
C THR A 164 -4.39 4.04 -0.59
N ASP A 165 -5.03 5.10 -1.08
CA ASP A 165 -5.11 6.38 -0.38
C ASP A 165 -5.81 6.27 0.98
N GLU A 166 -6.91 5.50 1.06
CA GLU A 166 -7.63 5.30 2.32
C GLU A 166 -6.83 4.51 3.35
N VAL A 167 -6.20 3.42 2.92
CA VAL A 167 -5.37 2.58 3.80
C VAL A 167 -4.13 3.39 4.22
N PHE A 168 -3.53 4.16 3.32
CA PHE A 168 -2.43 5.06 3.63
C PHE A 168 -2.83 6.07 4.70
N TYR A 169 -4.01 6.70 4.57
CA TYR A 169 -4.50 7.68 5.53
C TYR A 169 -4.55 7.13 6.96
N VAL A 170 -5.05 5.90 7.14
CA VAL A 170 -5.15 5.28 8.47
C VAL A 170 -3.79 4.78 8.98
N MET A 171 -2.93 4.27 8.09
CA MET A 171 -1.65 3.66 8.48
C MET A 171 -0.51 4.67 8.65
N PHE A 172 -0.54 5.81 7.97
CA PHE A 172 0.55 6.79 7.98
C PHE A 172 0.84 7.32 9.39
N LEU A 173 -0.15 7.34 10.30
CA LEU A 173 0.05 7.73 11.69
C LEU A 173 0.83 6.70 12.52
N ASN A 174 0.85 5.42 12.12
CA ASN A 174 1.47 4.34 12.87
C ASN A 174 2.98 4.26 12.61
N ARG A 175 3.76 5.02 13.39
CA ARG A 175 5.23 5.06 13.26
C ARG A 175 5.92 3.71 13.39
N ARG A 176 5.36 2.77 14.16
CA ARG A 176 5.94 1.42 14.27
C ARG A 176 5.77 0.63 12.97
N ALA A 177 4.59 0.67 12.37
CA ALA A 177 4.39 0.07 11.05
C ALA A 177 5.32 0.68 10.00
N LEU A 178 5.48 2.02 10.00
CA LEU A 178 6.40 2.69 9.07
C LEU A 178 7.86 2.27 9.27
N ALA A 179 8.32 2.14 10.52
CA ALA A 179 9.67 1.68 10.82
C ALA A 179 9.88 0.23 10.36
N ASN A 180 8.91 -0.66 10.59
CA ASN A 180 8.99 -2.05 10.16
C ASN A 180 9.06 -2.16 8.63
N LEU A 181 8.24 -1.39 7.89
CA LEU A 181 8.33 -1.32 6.43
C LEU A 181 9.72 -0.89 5.97
N ASN A 182 10.26 0.19 6.57
CA ASN A 182 11.55 0.72 6.15
C ASN A 182 12.71 -0.20 6.54
N GLU A 183 12.61 -0.94 7.64
CA GLU A 183 13.57 -1.99 7.99
C GLU A 183 13.53 -3.14 6.98
N PHE A 184 12.34 -3.57 6.57
CA PHE A 184 12.17 -4.59 5.54
C PHE A 184 12.80 -4.16 4.20
N LEU A 185 12.44 -2.97 3.70
CA LEU A 185 12.97 -2.45 2.44
C LEU A 185 14.49 -2.23 2.50
N ALA A 186 15.02 -1.82 3.66
CA ALA A 186 16.44 -1.59 3.84
C ALA A 186 17.31 -2.85 3.66
N ARG A 187 16.75 -4.05 3.87
CA ARG A 187 17.46 -5.31 3.59
C ARG A 187 17.74 -5.45 2.09
N TYR A 188 16.73 -5.20 1.26
CA TYR A 188 16.89 -5.24 -0.20
C TYR A 188 17.76 -4.10 -0.70
N VAL A 189 17.57 -2.87 -0.20
CA VAL A 189 18.45 -1.74 -0.56
C VAL A 189 19.90 -2.10 -0.23
N GLY A 190 20.16 -2.70 0.92
CA GLY A 190 21.49 -3.12 1.36
C GLY A 190 22.15 -4.18 0.47
N GLU A 191 21.38 -4.92 -0.33
CA GLU A 191 21.87 -5.90 -1.30
C GLU A 191 22.13 -5.29 -2.68
N VAL A 192 21.69 -4.05 -2.94
CA VAL A 192 21.92 -3.37 -4.21
C VAL A 192 23.37 -2.93 -4.32
N SER A 193 24.08 -3.49 -5.31
CA SER A 193 25.39 -3.01 -5.74
C SER A 193 25.29 -2.19 -7.01
N ARG A 194 26.06 -1.11 -7.07
CA ARG A 194 26.05 -0.14 -8.17
C ARG A 194 26.54 -0.73 -9.49
N ASP A 195 27.24 -1.86 -9.44
CA ASP A 195 27.81 -2.53 -10.61
C ASP A 195 26.78 -3.38 -11.38
N PHE A 196 25.61 -3.65 -10.80
CA PHE A 196 24.55 -4.47 -11.41
C PHE A 196 23.46 -3.66 -12.12
N PHE A 197 23.58 -2.34 -12.22
CA PHE A 197 22.63 -1.53 -12.99
C PHE A 197 22.90 -1.65 -14.48
N ASP A 198 21.85 -1.98 -15.24
CA ASP A 198 21.91 -1.98 -16.70
C ASP A 198 21.99 -0.55 -17.26
N THR A 199 22.24 -0.42 -18.57
CA THR A 199 22.42 0.90 -19.23
C THR A 199 21.21 1.82 -19.03
N ASP A 200 19.99 1.25 -19.05
CA ASP A 200 18.75 2.00 -18.86
C ASP A 200 18.52 2.42 -17.39
N GLU A 201 19.20 1.78 -16.46
CA GLU A 201 19.08 2.00 -15.01
C GLU A 201 20.26 2.78 -14.42
N ALA A 202 21.24 3.15 -15.26
CA ALA A 202 22.43 3.90 -14.86
C ALA A 202 22.15 5.15 -13.98
N PRO A 203 21.05 5.93 -14.19
CA PRO A 203 20.72 7.04 -13.31
C PRO A 203 20.44 6.65 -11.85
N LEU A 204 20.06 5.39 -11.58
CA LEU A 204 19.83 4.88 -10.22
C LEU A 204 21.14 4.69 -9.47
N ALA A 205 22.23 4.33 -10.15
CA ALA A 205 23.56 4.19 -9.55
C ALA A 205 24.05 5.51 -8.94
N ASP A 206 23.64 6.65 -9.50
CA ASP A 206 23.96 7.99 -9.01
C ASP A 206 23.24 8.34 -7.70
N LEU A 207 22.19 7.61 -7.32
CA LEU A 207 21.49 7.80 -6.06
C LEU A 207 22.28 7.26 -4.86
N PHE A 208 23.20 6.33 -5.08
CA PHE A 208 23.99 5.68 -4.03
C PHE A 208 25.26 6.45 -3.71
N ALA A 209 25.56 6.56 -2.42
CA ALA A 209 26.84 7.06 -1.92
C ALA A 209 27.89 5.94 -1.97
N VAL A 210 27.49 4.75 -1.51
CA VAL A 210 28.19 3.47 -1.62
C VAL A 210 27.14 2.37 -1.85
N ASP A 211 27.58 1.17 -2.19
CA ASP A 211 26.67 0.01 -2.31
C ASP A 211 25.84 -0.15 -1.03
N GLY A 212 24.54 -0.35 -1.19
CA GLY A 212 23.61 -0.45 -0.07
C GLY A 212 23.23 0.85 0.63
N GLU A 213 23.83 1.99 0.30
CA GLU A 213 23.58 3.27 1.00
C GLU A 213 23.24 4.43 0.06
N LEU A 214 22.03 4.98 0.21
CA LEU A 214 21.58 6.13 -0.58
C LEU A 214 22.20 7.45 -0.09
N LYS A 215 22.51 8.35 -1.04
CA LYS A 215 22.90 9.73 -0.76
C LYS A 215 21.76 10.44 -0.02
N ARG A 216 22.10 11.22 1.01
CA ARG A 216 21.12 12.04 1.72
C ARG A 216 20.61 13.14 0.82
N VAL A 217 19.29 13.17 0.58
CA VAL A 217 18.62 14.27 -0.11
C VAL A 217 17.84 15.08 0.92
N ARG A 218 17.80 16.42 0.79
CA ARG A 218 17.03 17.25 1.73
C ARG A 218 15.52 17.02 1.53
N PRO A 219 14.74 16.74 2.59
CA PRO A 219 13.30 16.57 2.45
C PRO A 219 12.63 17.84 1.90
N PRO A 220 11.81 17.74 0.85
CA PRO A 220 11.07 18.88 0.31
C PRO A 220 10.00 19.36 1.29
N MET A 221 9.50 20.58 1.08
CA MET A 221 8.56 21.22 2.02
C MET A 221 7.26 20.42 2.22
N TRP A 222 6.77 19.72 1.20
CA TRP A 222 5.57 18.89 1.33
C TRP A 222 5.79 17.70 2.27
N ALA A 223 6.95 17.03 2.20
CA ALA A 223 7.29 15.90 3.05
C ALA A 223 7.50 16.36 4.51
N ARG A 224 8.19 17.48 4.69
CA ARG A 224 8.37 18.13 6.00
C ARG A 224 7.04 18.49 6.64
N ARG A 225 6.08 19.03 5.87
CA ARG A 225 4.73 19.32 6.36
C ARG A 225 3.96 18.06 6.73
N ALA A 226 3.98 17.03 5.89
CA ALA A 226 3.30 15.76 6.16
C ALA A 226 3.77 15.13 7.48
N VAL A 227 5.09 15.04 7.68
CA VAL A 227 5.68 14.50 8.91
C VAL A 227 5.37 15.38 10.12
N PHE A 228 5.45 16.71 9.98
CA PHE A 228 5.13 17.64 11.06
C PHE A 228 3.69 17.47 11.55
N TYR A 229 2.71 17.36 10.64
CA TYR A 229 1.31 17.16 11.02
C TYR A 229 1.05 15.76 11.57
N ARG A 230 1.64 14.71 10.99
CA ARG A 230 1.59 13.33 11.52
C ARG A 230 2.06 13.28 12.97
N ASP A 231 3.20 13.92 13.25
CA ASP A 231 3.84 13.94 14.57
C ASP A 231 3.33 15.10 15.47
N ARG A 232 2.32 15.83 15.03
CA ARG A 232 1.66 16.93 15.75
C ARG A 232 2.62 18.02 16.24
N GLY A 233 3.66 18.32 15.45
CA GLY A 233 4.68 19.30 15.76
C GLY A 233 5.44 19.00 17.05
N ARG A 234 5.64 17.71 17.38
CA ARG A 234 6.31 17.28 18.61
C ARG A 234 7.39 16.26 18.34
N CYS A 235 8.39 16.24 19.21
CA CYS A 235 9.41 15.20 19.21
C CYS A 235 8.74 13.85 19.48
N THR A 236 8.87 12.90 18.55
CA THR A 236 8.24 11.57 18.70
C THR A 236 8.82 10.79 19.88
N ALA A 237 10.09 11.04 20.24
CA ALA A 237 10.77 10.35 21.33
C ALA A 237 10.40 10.90 22.72
N CYS A 238 10.57 12.21 22.96
CA CYS A 238 10.39 12.81 24.29
C CYS A 238 9.10 13.64 24.45
N GLY A 239 8.40 13.97 23.36
CA GLY A 239 7.16 14.76 23.38
C GLY A 239 7.34 16.28 23.47
N ALA A 240 8.60 16.77 23.44
CA ALA A 240 8.92 18.20 23.39
C ALA A 240 8.17 18.90 22.26
N ASP A 241 7.73 20.13 22.51
CA ASP A 241 7.07 20.95 21.50
C ASP A 241 8.10 21.44 20.47
N LEU A 242 7.82 21.20 19.19
CA LEU A 242 8.64 21.60 18.06
C LEU A 242 7.84 22.48 17.10
N SER A 243 6.69 22.99 17.56
CA SER A 243 5.79 23.79 16.72
C SER A 243 6.26 25.22 16.56
N GLY A 244 7.12 25.71 17.46
CA GLY A 244 7.51 27.11 17.54
C GLY A 244 6.42 28.03 18.08
N LEU A 245 5.24 27.50 18.45
CA LEU A 245 4.12 28.30 18.96
C LEU A 245 4.18 28.49 20.48
N ILE A 246 4.69 27.50 21.21
CA ILE A 246 4.80 27.52 22.68
C ILE A 246 6.24 27.78 23.11
N ASP A 247 7.21 27.19 22.39
CA ASP A 247 8.64 27.32 22.64
C ASP A 247 9.37 27.50 21.31
N THR A 248 10.12 28.60 21.17
CA THR A 248 10.90 28.93 19.96
C THR A 248 12.33 28.42 20.01
N LEU A 249 12.81 27.93 21.16
CA LEU A 249 14.18 27.45 21.33
C LEU A 249 14.36 26.02 20.80
N SER A 250 13.28 25.25 20.79
CA SER A 250 13.30 23.84 20.38
C SER A 250 13.29 23.69 18.85
N VAL A 251 14.43 23.31 18.26
CA VAL A 251 14.56 23.07 16.81
C VAL A 251 14.21 21.63 16.45
N GLY A 252 13.26 21.47 15.52
CA GLY A 252 12.83 20.18 15.00
C GLY A 252 13.71 19.66 13.86
N ASN A 253 14.10 18.39 13.96
CA ASN A 253 14.89 17.66 12.99
C ASN A 253 14.04 16.57 12.32
N TYR A 254 14.10 16.49 10.99
CA TYR A 254 13.46 15.44 10.21
C TYR A 254 14.46 14.32 10.00
N ASP A 255 14.39 13.32 10.88
CA ASP A 255 15.36 12.23 10.95
C ASP A 255 14.81 10.97 10.31
N HIS A 256 15.68 10.13 9.77
CA HIS A 256 15.28 8.85 9.19
C HIS A 256 15.07 7.79 10.30
N MET A 257 13.91 7.14 10.35
CA MET A 257 13.62 6.02 11.25
C MET A 257 14.63 4.88 11.00
N MET A 258 14.77 4.48 9.73
CA MET A 258 15.82 3.62 9.24
C MET A 258 16.94 4.48 8.62
N PRO A 259 18.13 4.57 9.24
CA PRO A 259 19.24 5.38 8.73
C PRO A 259 19.68 5.01 7.31
N LEU A 260 20.09 6.00 6.51
CA LEU A 260 20.60 5.78 5.14
C LEU A 260 21.82 4.85 5.12
N ALA A 261 22.71 4.97 6.12
CA ALA A 261 23.89 4.12 6.32
C ALA A 261 23.56 2.64 6.66
N ARG A 262 22.28 2.30 6.64
CA ARG A 262 21.75 0.98 6.96
C ARG A 262 20.66 0.60 5.95
N GLY A 263 20.71 1.12 4.72
CA GLY A 263 19.74 0.85 3.66
C GLY A 263 18.45 1.67 3.72
N GLY A 264 18.35 2.68 4.58
CA GLY A 264 17.16 3.53 4.67
C GLY A 264 16.86 4.31 3.39
N LEU A 265 15.57 4.55 3.13
CA LEU A 265 15.09 5.32 1.96
C LEU A 265 14.96 6.82 2.25
N ASN A 266 15.13 7.66 1.22
CA ASN A 266 14.73 9.07 1.23
C ASN A 266 13.21 9.21 0.97
N ASP A 267 12.40 8.60 1.83
CA ASP A 267 10.94 8.55 1.69
C ASP A 267 10.24 9.23 2.88
N VAL A 268 9.05 9.78 2.65
CA VAL A 268 8.27 10.47 3.71
C VAL A 268 7.88 9.53 4.86
N THR A 269 7.67 8.24 4.57
CA THR A 269 7.36 7.22 5.57
C THR A 269 8.55 6.87 6.44
N ASN A 270 9.77 7.06 5.92
CA ASN A 270 11.00 6.84 6.68
C ASN A 270 11.36 8.03 7.57
N LEU A 271 10.62 9.14 7.56
CA LEU A 271 10.95 10.30 8.38
C LEU A 271 10.22 10.28 9.74
N GLN A 272 10.87 10.79 10.78
CA GLN A 272 10.31 11.13 12.09
C GLN A 272 10.78 12.50 12.58
N LEU A 273 9.93 13.20 13.34
CA LEU A 273 10.28 14.49 13.91
C LEU A 273 10.93 14.33 15.30
N LEU A 274 12.18 14.77 15.45
CA LEU A 274 12.95 14.72 16.70
C LEU A 274 13.44 16.10 17.13
N CYS A 275 13.53 16.34 18.44
CA CYS A 275 14.31 17.48 18.94
C CYS A 275 15.80 17.20 18.79
N GLU A 276 16.63 18.24 18.83
CA GLU A 276 18.10 18.14 18.71
C GLU A 276 18.70 17.08 19.65
N ASN A 277 18.35 17.11 20.95
CA ASN A 277 18.87 16.15 21.93
C ASN A 277 18.53 14.69 21.59
N CYS A 278 17.27 14.42 21.17
CA CYS A 278 16.85 13.08 20.79
C CYS A 278 17.46 12.64 19.46
N ASN A 279 17.62 13.56 18.51
CA ASN A 279 18.25 13.32 17.23
C ASN A 279 19.74 12.95 17.39
N LEU A 280 20.49 13.74 18.15
CA LEU A 280 21.90 13.48 18.48
C LEU A 280 22.04 12.16 19.24
N LYS A 281 21.13 11.89 20.19
CA LYS A 281 21.10 10.61 20.89
C LYS A 281 20.76 9.45 19.95
N LYS A 282 19.92 9.60 18.92
CA LYS A 282 19.65 8.50 17.99
C LYS A 282 20.86 8.25 17.08
N SER A 283 21.41 9.31 16.49
CA SER A 283 22.46 9.21 15.47
C SER A 283 22.01 8.28 14.32
N ASP A 284 22.94 7.51 13.80
CA ASP A 284 22.83 6.43 12.83
C ASP A 284 22.37 5.09 13.43
N ARG A 285 21.87 5.07 14.67
CA ARG A 285 21.37 3.83 15.28
C ARG A 285 19.96 3.50 14.81
N VAL A 286 19.73 2.21 14.59
CA VAL A 286 18.40 1.65 14.35
C VAL A 286 17.68 1.55 15.69
N VAL A 287 16.84 2.55 15.97
CA VAL A 287 16.05 2.63 17.20
C VAL A 287 14.59 2.69 16.81
N ALA A 288 13.81 1.74 17.32
CA ALA A 288 12.37 1.72 17.08
C ALA A 288 11.74 3.05 17.54
N PRO A 289 10.92 3.69 16.70
CA PRO A 289 10.25 4.92 17.08
C PRO A 289 9.29 4.66 18.23
N SER A 290 9.06 5.70 19.03
CA SER A 290 8.12 5.65 20.15
C SER A 290 6.71 5.32 19.67
N ASN A 291 6.06 4.40 20.40
CA ASN A 291 4.65 4.04 20.21
C ASN A 291 3.71 4.82 21.13
N ARG A 292 4.19 5.94 21.70
CA ARG A 292 3.37 6.82 22.53
C ARG A 292 2.71 7.86 21.65
N TYR A 293 1.40 7.99 21.79
CA TYR A 293 0.60 9.02 21.13
C TYR A 293 -0.17 9.79 22.20
N ARG A 294 -0.43 11.08 21.98
CA ARG A 294 -1.29 11.86 22.88
C ARG A 294 -2.72 11.36 22.74
N ARG A 295 -3.39 11.14 23.87
CA ARG A 295 -4.84 10.93 23.91
C ARG A 295 -5.54 12.15 23.30
N TRP A 296 -6.73 11.92 22.77
CA TRP A 296 -7.56 12.98 22.20
C TRP A 296 -8.32 13.77 23.28
N TYR A 297 -8.52 13.16 24.46
CA TYR A 297 -9.12 13.73 25.67
C TYR A 297 -8.43 13.21 26.93
#